data_AF-F2U5X0-F1
#
_entry.id   AF-F2U5X0-F1
#
_cell.length_a   1.000
_cell.length_b   1.000
_cell.length_c   1.000
_cell.angle_alpha   90.00
_cell.angle_beta   90.00
_cell.angle_gamma   90.00
#
_symmetry.space_group_name_H-M   'P 1'
#
loop_
_entity.id
_entity.type
_entity.pdbx_description
1 polymer ?
#
loop_
_entity_poly.entity_id
_entity_poly.type
_entity_poly.pdbx_seq_one_letter_code
_entity_poly.pdbx_strand_id
1 'polypeptide(L)' 'MDKWKDEELERMKIGGNKRLQEWFDARDVPRSATMQEKYNTKAAALYRDMIATEARGDKWNEATSPAQSWVPPA' A
#
# COMPACT_ATOMS: atom_id res chain seq x y z
N MET A 1 20.38 -6.50 -15.08
CA MET A 1 19.27 -5.57 -15.29
C MET A 1 18.00 -6.37 -15.13
N ASP A 2 17.26 -6.14 -14.05
CA ASP A 2 16.00 -6.85 -13.81
C ASP A 2 15.01 -6.55 -14.93
N LYS A 3 14.34 -7.59 -15.43
CA LYS A 3 13.24 -7.44 -16.40
C LYS A 3 11.97 -7.17 -15.62
N TRP A 4 11.48 -5.94 -15.70
CA TRP A 4 10.22 -5.53 -15.09
C TRP A 4 9.04 -5.99 -15.94
N LYS A 5 7.99 -6.48 -15.29
CA LYS A 5 6.69 -6.70 -15.95
C LYS A 5 5.92 -5.38 -16.02
N ASP A 6 5.05 -5.24 -17.02
CA ASP A 6 4.21 -4.05 -17.17
C ASP A 6 3.41 -3.76 -15.89
N GLU A 7 2.90 -4.79 -15.22
CA GLU A 7 2.18 -4.64 -13.95
C GLU A 7 3.07 -4.06 -12.83
N GLU A 8 4.34 -4.45 -12.75
CA GLU A 8 5.27 -3.93 -11.73
C GLU A 8 5.59 -2.45 -11.99
N LEU A 9 5.70 -2.06 -13.26
CA LEU A 9 5.86 -0.66 -13.65
C LEU A 9 4.61 0.16 -13.31
N GLU A 10 3.41 -0.35 -13.57
CA GLU A 10 2.16 0.31 -13.20
C GLU A 10 2.04 0.49 -11.69
N ARG A 11 2.37 -0.53 -10.89
CA ARG A 11 2.40 -0.41 -9.42
C ARG A 11 3.34 0.70 -8.95
N MET A 12 4.48 0.86 -9.60
CA MET A 12 5.43 1.93 -9.28
C MET A 12 4.90 3.33 -9.65
N LYS A 13 4.20 3.46 -10.78
CA LYS A 13 3.57 4.72 -11.20
C LYS A 13 2.42 5.12 -10.27
N ILE A 14 1.59 4.15 -9.89
CA ILE A 14 0.39 4.37 -9.08
C ILE A 14 0.74 4.62 -7.63
N GLY A 15 1.72 3.88 -7.10
CA GLY A 15 2.21 4.06 -5.75
C GLY A 15 3.02 5.35 -5.63
N GLY A 16 4.34 5.22 -5.63
CA GLY A 16 5.26 6.33 -5.41
C GLY A 16 5.43 6.73 -3.93
N ASN A 17 6.64 7.18 -3.58
CA ASN A 17 7.01 7.46 -2.20
C ASN A 17 6.19 8.61 -1.58
N LYS A 18 5.86 9.63 -2.37
CA LYS A 18 5.08 10.79 -1.91
C LYS A 18 3.65 10.38 -1.53
N ARG A 19 2.95 9.66 -2.40
CA ARG A 19 1.58 9.17 -2.13
C ARG A 19 1.54 8.25 -0.91
N LEU A 20 2.57 7.42 -0.72
CA LEU A 20 2.69 6.56 0.47
C LEU A 20 2.88 7.38 1.74
N GLN A 21 3.70 8.44 1.71
CA GLN A 21 3.87 9.33 2.86
C GLN A 21 2.57 10.03 3.21
N GLU A 22 1.89 10.63 2.24
CA GLU A 22 0.59 11.29 2.43
C GLU A 22 -0.47 10.32 2.97
N TRP A 23 -0.49 9.07 2.47
CA TRP A 23 -1.39 8.02 2.94
C TRP A 23 -1.17 7.67 4.42
N PHE A 24 0.09 7.56 4.83
CA PHE A 24 0.46 7.26 6.21
C PHE A 24 0.21 8.42 7.15
N ASP A 25 0.51 9.64 6.71
CA ASP A 25 0.23 10.85 7.49
C ASP A 25 -1.29 11.00 7.71
N ALA A 26 -2.12 10.70 6.70
CA ALA A 26 -3.58 10.73 6.82
C ALA A 26 -4.18 9.63 7.72
N ARG A 27 -3.38 8.64 8.15
CA ARG A 27 -3.80 7.51 8.99
C ARG A 27 -3.04 7.46 10.31
N ASP A 28 -2.43 8.58 10.70
CA ASP A 28 -1.67 8.74 11.94
C ASP A 28 -0.58 7.66 12.13
N VAL A 29 0.00 7.15 11.04
CA VAL A 29 1.10 6.21 11.12
C VAL A 29 2.38 7.00 11.47
N PRO A 30 3.01 6.75 12.64
CA PRO A 30 4.11 7.57 13.10
C PRO A 30 5.29 7.52 12.15
N ARG A 31 5.84 8.68 11.79
CA ARG A 31 7.07 8.72 10.97
C ARG A 31 8.28 8.14 11.69
N SER A 32 8.27 8.15 13.02
CA SER A 32 9.27 7.53 13.88
C SER A 32 9.08 6.02 14.08
N ALA A 33 7.99 5.43 13.57
CA ALA A 33 7.76 4.00 13.68
C ALA A 33 8.88 3.24 12.99
N THR A 34 9.26 2.10 13.58
CA THR A 34 10.21 1.19 12.94
C THR A 34 9.64 0.71 11.61
N MET A 35 10.53 0.23 10.73
CA MET A 35 10.11 -0.29 9.43
C MET A 35 9.09 -1.43 9.59
N GLN A 36 9.28 -2.28 10.59
CA GLN A 36 8.37 -3.39 10.88
C GLN A 36 6.99 -2.90 11.31
N GLU A 37 6.90 -2.02 12.29
CA GLU A 37 5.63 -1.45 12.76
C GLU A 37 4.88 -0.75 11.63
N LYS A 38 5.60 0.09 10.87
CA LYS A 38 5.04 0.86 9.76
C LYS A 38 4.38 -0.05 8.71
N TYR A 39 5.06 -1.10 8.28
CA TYR A 39 4.58 -1.99 7.22
C TYR A 39 3.65 -3.11 7.71
N ASN A 40 3.58 -3.34 9.02
CA ASN A 40 2.62 -4.23 9.67
C ASN A 40 1.28 -3.55 9.97
N THR A 41 1.19 -2.23 9.87
CA THR A 41 -0.09 -1.51 10.05
C THR A 41 -1.15 -1.92 9.03
N LYS A 42 -2.42 -1.84 9.44
CA LYS A 42 -3.57 -1.96 8.53
C LYS A 42 -3.50 -0.94 7.39
N ALA A 43 -3.02 0.26 7.66
CA ALA A 43 -2.81 1.30 6.64
C ALA A 43 -1.88 0.82 5.51
N ALA A 44 -0.78 0.14 5.85
CA ALA A 44 0.15 -0.40 4.87
C ALA A 44 -0.50 -1.55 4.06
N ALA A 45 -1.29 -2.41 4.71
CA ALA A 45 -2.01 -3.48 4.03
C ALA A 45 -3.04 -2.94 3.02
N LEU A 46 -3.83 -1.94 3.43
CA LEU A 46 -4.78 -1.26 2.55
C LEU A 46 -4.09 -0.59 1.36
N TYR A 47 -2.95 0.07 1.59
CA TYR A 47 -2.20 0.72 0.52
C TYR A 47 -1.64 -0.28 -0.51
N ARG A 48 -1.17 -1.44 -0.05
CA ARG A 48 -0.71 -2.52 -0.96
C ARG A 48 -1.86 -3.05 -1.81
N ASP A 49 -3.02 -3.26 -1.22
CA ASP A 49 -4.23 -3.71 -1.93
C ASP A 49 -4.72 -2.66 -2.94
N MET A 50 -4.68 -1.39 -2.57
CA MET A 50 -4.99 -0.26 -3.45
C MET A 50 -4.09 -0.26 -4.69
N ILE A 51 -2.78 -0.31 -4.50
CA ILE A 51 -1.82 -0.34 -5.61
C ILE A 51 -2.06 -1.56 -6.51
N ALA A 52 -2.26 -2.75 -5.92
CA ALA A 52 -2.48 -3.96 -6.69
C ALA A 52 -3.78 -3.92 -7.50
N THR A 53 -4.82 -3.28 -6.97
CA THR A 53 -6.13 -3.14 -7.64
C THR A 53 -6.06 -2.12 -8.75
N GLU A 54 -5.56 -0.91 -8.46
CA GLU A 54 -5.42 0.15 -9.45
C GLU A 54 -4.44 -0.24 -10.58
N ALA A 55 -3.38 -1.00 -10.28
CA ALA A 55 -2.42 -1.48 -11.29
C ALA A 55 -3.01 -2.48 -12.29
N ARG A 56 -4.11 -3.14 -11.94
CA ARG A 56 -4.88 -3.98 -12.88
C ARG A 56 -5.91 -3.18 -13.70
N GLY A 57 -6.05 -1.88 -13.43
CA GLY A 57 -7.06 -1.02 -14.04
C GLY A 57 -8.42 -1.06 -13.31
N ASP A 58 -8.50 -1.71 -12.15
CA ASP A 58 -9.72 -1.79 -11.36
C ASP A 58 -9.88 -0.58 -10.45
N LYS A 59 -11.13 -0.25 -10.08
CA LYS A 59 -11.40 0.79 -9.08
C LYS A 59 -11.24 0.20 -7.68
N TRP A 60 -10.28 0.73 -6.93
CA TRP A 60 -10.12 0.34 -5.54
C TRP A 60 -11.16 0.99 -4.63
N ASN A 61 -11.65 0.22 -3.65
CA ASN A 61 -12.54 0.69 -2.60
C ASN A 61 -12.09 0.11 -1.26
N GLU A 62 -11.78 1.01 -0.33
CA GLU A 62 -11.30 0.70 1.00
C GLU A 62 -12.28 -0.17 1.81
N ALA A 63 -13.59 0.06 1.68
CA ALA A 63 -14.60 -0.65 2.45
C ALA A 63 -14.73 -2.12 2.02
N THR A 64 -14.43 -2.43 0.75
CA THR A 64 -14.48 -3.79 0.20
C THR A 64 -13.11 -4.47 0.20
N SER A 65 -12.07 -3.77 0.65
CA SER A 65 -10.72 -4.29 0.64
C SER A 65 -10.58 -5.47 1.61
N PRO A 66 -9.97 -6.60 1.20
CA PRO A 66 -9.67 -7.70 2.11
C PRO A 66 -8.70 -7.29 3.23
N ALA A 67 -7.93 -6.21 3.04
CA ALA A 67 -7.07 -5.65 4.07
C ALA A 67 -7.85 -4.93 5.20
N GLN A 68 -9.18 -4.82 5.11
CA GLN A 68 -10.01 -4.37 6.23
C GLN A 68 -9.89 -5.27 7.46
N SER A 69 -9.78 -6.59 7.24
CA SER A 69 -9.56 -7.60 8.29
C SER A 69 -8.07 -7.94 8.46
N TRP A 70 -7.16 -7.04 8.08
CA TRP A 70 -5.72 -7.28 8.21
C TRP A 70 -5.33 -7.50 9.68
N VAL A 71 -4.65 -8.61 9.92
CA VAL A 71 -4.01 -8.94 11.21
C VAL A 71 -2.50 -8.99 10.96
N PRO A 72 -1.69 -8.21 11.68
CA PRO A 72 -0.24 -8.27 11.57
C PRO A 72 0.27 -9.70 11.86
N PRO A 73 1.25 -10.20 11.10
CA PRO A 73 1.95 -11.44 11.47
C PRO A 73 2.70 -11.22 12.79
N ALA A 74 2.67 -12.23 13.66
CA ALA A 74 3.37 -12.26 14.95
C ALA A 74 4.90 -12.31 14.79
#